data_AF-A0A4Q0YF01-F1
#
_entry.id   AF-A0A4Q0YF01-F1
#
_cell.length_a   1.000
_cell.length_b   1.000
_cell.length_c   1.000
_cell.angle_alpha   90.00
_cell.angle_beta   90.00
_cell.angle_gamma   90.00
#
_symmetry.space_group_name_H-M   'P 1'
#
loop_
_entity.id
_entity.type
_entity.pdbx_description
1 polymer ?
#
loop_
_entity_poly.entity_id
_entity_poly.type
_entity_poly.pdbx_seq_one_letter_code
_entity_poly.pdbx_strand_id
1 'polypeptide(L)'
;MKIEEKIVSDLAYDLKHKIVSIVIEELKCDTKVYALDEKREYLENLWEEYCVVIQDKNQDKEIKSSIKREVHSHLSKKFETLTYYKKIAIWLKTKEGVAWLYEKKDESCSLDDVPFSFNDCKDELYTMIEKIASTYYSDTIYRFLNLESRAFKEDFDEDDKDIVYE
;
A
#
# COMPACT_ATOMS: atom_id res chain seq x y z
N MET A 1 12.87 25.34 21.56
CA MET A 1 12.96 23.95 21.06
C MET A 1 11.63 23.22 20.89
N LYS A 2 10.60 23.37 21.75
CA LYS A 2 9.34 22.58 21.61
C LYS A 2 8.45 22.93 20.40
N ILE A 3 8.50 24.16 19.90
CA ILE A 3 7.61 24.62 18.82
C ILE A 3 8.13 24.18 17.44
N GLU A 4 9.43 24.32 17.19
CA GLU A 4 10.05 23.93 15.92
C GLU A 4 10.01 22.40 15.73
N GLU A 5 10.29 21.62 16.77
CA GLU A 5 10.15 20.16 16.76
C GLU A 5 8.72 19.72 16.42
N LYS A 6 7.73 20.44 16.98
CA LYS A 6 6.31 20.21 16.72
C LYS A 6 5.93 20.55 15.28
N ILE A 7 6.36 21.71 14.76
CA ILE A 7 6.11 22.11 13.36
C ILE A 7 6.67 21.08 12.39
N VAL A 8 7.90 20.60 12.60
CA VAL A 8 8.50 19.56 11.76
C VAL A 8 7.76 18.23 11.91
N SER A 9 7.24 17.93 13.11
CA SER A 9 6.42 16.73 13.34
C SER A 9 5.11 16.76 12.58
N ASP A 10 4.39 17.87 12.66
CA ASP A 10 3.09 18.06 12.00
C ASP A 10 3.29 18.05 10.48
N LEU A 11 4.34 18.71 9.97
CA LEU A 11 4.70 18.68 8.55
C LEU A 11 5.01 17.27 8.05
N ALA A 12 5.81 16.50 8.79
CA ALA A 12 6.17 15.14 8.41
C ALA A 12 4.93 14.23 8.42
N TYR A 13 4.05 14.40 9.39
CA TYR A 13 2.77 13.70 9.47
C TYR A 13 1.90 13.99 8.24
N ASP A 14 1.68 15.27 7.92
CA ASP A 14 0.88 15.69 6.77
C ASP A 14 1.47 15.18 5.45
N LEU A 15 2.81 15.20 5.31
CA LEU A 15 3.50 14.68 4.13
C LEU A 15 3.32 13.17 3.98
N LYS A 16 3.47 12.40 5.07
CA LYS A 16 3.26 10.94 5.06
C LYS A 16 1.83 10.61 4.63
N HIS A 17 0.84 11.26 5.23
CA HIS A 17 -0.57 11.08 4.87
C HIS A 17 -0.86 11.44 3.41
N LYS A 18 -0.28 12.55 2.92
CA LYS A 18 -0.44 12.96 1.52
C LYS A 18 0.20 11.98 0.54
N ILE A 19 1.39 11.45 0.85
CA ILE A 19 2.05 10.44 0.00
C ILE A 19 1.23 9.16 -0.05
N VAL A 20 0.80 8.67 1.12
CA VAL A 20 -0.04 7.48 1.24
C VAL A 20 -1.33 7.64 0.44
N SER A 21 -2.03 8.77 0.58
CA SER A 21 -3.25 9.05 -0.17
C SER A 21 -3.00 9.07 -1.68
N ILE A 22 -1.95 9.73 -2.16
CA ILE A 22 -1.64 9.78 -3.59
C ILE A 22 -1.33 8.38 -4.13
N VAL A 23 -0.53 7.59 -3.41
CA VAL A 23 -0.19 6.23 -3.84
C VAL A 23 -1.44 5.36 -3.89
N ILE A 24 -2.35 5.47 -2.92
CA ILE A 24 -3.63 4.73 -2.98
C ILE A 24 -4.42 5.11 -4.23
N GLU A 25 -4.50 6.39 -4.60
CA GLU A 25 -5.16 6.81 -5.83
C GLU A 25 -4.45 6.31 -7.09
N GLU A 26 -3.11 6.26 -7.09
CA GLU A 26 -2.33 5.66 -8.18
C GLU A 26 -2.62 4.15 -8.31
N LEU A 27 -2.71 3.43 -7.19
CA LEU A 27 -3.07 2.00 -7.16
C LEU A 27 -4.51 1.75 -7.64
N LYS A 28 -5.45 2.65 -7.35
CA LYS A 28 -6.83 2.58 -7.88
C LYS A 28 -6.89 2.83 -9.38
N CYS A 29 -5.98 3.64 -9.93
CA CYS A 29 -5.87 3.88 -11.37
C CYS A 29 -5.15 2.74 -12.10
N ASP A 30 -4.41 1.88 -11.38
CA ASP A 30 -3.69 0.76 -11.96
C ASP A 30 -4.64 -0.43 -12.17
N THR A 31 -5.34 -0.42 -13.30
CA THR A 31 -6.29 -1.47 -13.72
C THR A 31 -5.61 -2.63 -14.42
N LYS A 32 -4.28 -2.74 -14.34
CA LYS A 32 -3.61 -3.93 -14.85
C LYS A 32 -4.10 -5.12 -14.06
N VAL A 33 -4.52 -6.14 -14.78
CA VAL A 33 -4.91 -7.42 -14.20
C VAL A 33 -3.63 -8.09 -13.72
N TYR A 34 -3.39 -8.06 -12.40
CA TYR A 34 -2.32 -8.84 -11.76
C TYR A 34 -2.84 -10.19 -11.25
N ALA A 35 -4.03 -10.59 -11.71
CA ALA A 35 -4.67 -11.87 -11.41
C ALA A 35 -3.71 -13.05 -11.65
N LEU A 36 -3.11 -13.51 -10.56
CA LEU A 36 -2.38 -14.77 -10.49
C LEU A 36 -3.34 -15.97 -10.28
N ASP A 37 -4.65 -15.72 -10.25
CA ASP A 37 -5.74 -16.68 -10.07
C ASP A 37 -6.99 -16.17 -10.81
N GLU A 38 -7.69 -17.04 -11.55
CA GLU A 38 -8.90 -16.75 -12.34
C GLU A 38 -10.00 -16.07 -11.51
N LYS A 39 -10.03 -16.31 -10.20
CA LYS A 39 -10.98 -15.69 -9.27
C LYS A 39 -10.80 -14.18 -9.12
N ARG A 40 -9.63 -13.64 -9.47
CA ARG A 40 -9.28 -12.22 -9.29
C ARG A 40 -9.67 -11.35 -10.47
N GLU A 41 -10.24 -11.90 -11.53
CA GLU A 41 -10.78 -11.13 -12.67
C GLU A 41 -11.89 -10.14 -12.26
N TYR A 42 -12.54 -10.37 -11.11
CA TYR A 42 -13.61 -9.50 -10.59
C TYR A 42 -13.11 -8.26 -9.84
N LEU A 43 -11.80 -8.15 -9.57
CA LEU A 43 -11.22 -6.99 -8.89
C LEU A 43 -10.87 -5.91 -9.91
N GLU A 44 -11.22 -4.66 -9.62
CA GLU A 44 -11.18 -3.59 -10.62
C GLU A 44 -9.78 -2.99 -10.82
N ASN A 45 -8.92 -3.09 -9.80
CA ASN A 45 -7.62 -2.44 -9.76
C ASN A 45 -6.69 -3.03 -8.69
N LEU A 46 -5.42 -2.65 -8.76
CA LEU A 46 -4.37 -3.10 -7.85
C LEU A 46 -4.63 -2.73 -6.37
N TRP A 47 -5.36 -1.65 -6.09
CA TRP A 47 -5.75 -1.31 -4.72
C TRP A 47 -6.71 -2.33 -4.12
N GLU A 48 -7.71 -2.79 -4.87
CA GLU A 48 -8.63 -3.83 -4.41
C GLU A 48 -7.93 -5.18 -4.23
N GLU A 49 -7.06 -5.55 -5.18
CA GLU A 49 -6.20 -6.74 -5.06
C GLU A 49 -5.36 -6.72 -3.79
N TYR A 50 -4.78 -5.57 -3.48
CA TYR A 50 -3.99 -5.40 -2.28
C TYR A 50 -4.84 -5.49 -1.00
N CYS A 51 -6.00 -4.85 -0.97
CA CYS A 51 -6.91 -4.93 0.16
C CYS A 51 -7.32 -6.38 0.45
N VAL A 52 -7.68 -7.15 -0.58
CA VAL A 52 -7.97 -8.58 -0.47
C VAL A 52 -6.78 -9.34 0.12
N VAL A 53 -5.56 -9.11 -0.40
CA VAL A 53 -4.34 -9.78 0.09
C VAL A 53 -4.03 -9.46 1.56
N ILE A 54 -4.34 -8.26 2.02
CA ILE A 54 -4.14 -7.87 3.40
C ILE A 54 -5.23 -8.42 4.33
N GLN A 55 -6.48 -8.48 3.85
CA GLN A 55 -7.63 -8.90 4.65
C GLN A 55 -7.82 -10.43 4.70
N ASP A 56 -7.46 -11.15 3.64
CA ASP A 56 -7.55 -12.61 3.59
C ASP A 56 -6.28 -13.27 4.12
N LYS A 57 -6.44 -14.02 5.21
CA LYS A 57 -5.36 -14.73 5.91
C LYS A 57 -4.86 -15.97 5.17
N ASN A 58 -5.61 -16.48 4.20
CA ASN A 58 -5.31 -17.73 3.49
C ASN A 58 -4.59 -17.49 2.16
N GLN A 59 -4.24 -16.24 1.85
CA GLN A 59 -3.65 -15.88 0.56
C GLN A 59 -2.26 -16.47 0.37
N ASP A 60 -1.98 -16.84 -0.88
CA ASP A 60 -0.69 -17.39 -1.28
C ASP A 60 0.45 -16.38 -1.02
N LYS A 61 1.58 -16.90 -0.53
CA LYS A 61 2.75 -16.09 -0.15
C LYS A 61 3.42 -15.42 -1.33
N GLU A 62 3.46 -16.07 -2.49
CA GLU A 62 4.03 -15.52 -3.72
C GLU A 62 3.17 -14.36 -4.23
N ILE A 63 1.85 -14.53 -4.21
CA ILE A 63 0.92 -13.46 -4.59
C ILE A 63 1.07 -12.25 -3.66
N LYS A 64 1.11 -12.49 -2.34
CA LYS A 64 1.33 -11.44 -1.35
C LYS A 64 2.65 -10.70 -1.58
N SER A 65 3.71 -11.44 -1.92
CA SER A 65 5.03 -10.86 -2.20
C SER A 65 5.05 -10.05 -3.50
N SER A 66 4.31 -10.50 -4.52
CA SER A 66 4.18 -9.80 -5.80
C SER A 66 3.47 -8.45 -5.62
N ILE A 67 2.28 -8.44 -5.03
CA ILE A 67 1.52 -7.21 -4.83
C ILE A 67 2.25 -6.26 -3.88
N LYS A 68 2.88 -6.77 -2.83
CA LYS A 68 3.74 -5.96 -1.95
C LYS A 68 4.86 -5.24 -2.73
N ARG A 69 5.46 -5.91 -3.72
CA ARG A 69 6.51 -5.32 -4.57
C ARG A 69 5.96 -4.18 -5.43
N GLU A 70 4.77 -4.34 -6.00
CA GLU A 70 4.12 -3.29 -6.79
C GLU A 70 3.79 -2.08 -5.92
N VAL A 71 3.23 -2.27 -4.72
CA VAL A 71 2.97 -1.18 -3.77
C VAL A 71 4.26 -0.45 -3.39
N HIS A 72 5.36 -1.18 -3.14
CA HIS A 72 6.66 -0.56 -2.90
C HIS A 72 7.21 0.20 -4.11
N SER A 73 6.95 -0.28 -5.33
CA SER A 73 7.33 0.39 -6.58
C SER A 73 6.62 1.74 -6.73
N HIS A 74 5.30 1.78 -6.49
CA HIS A 74 4.52 3.02 -6.47
C HIS A 74 5.00 3.98 -5.38
N LEU A 75 5.23 3.48 -4.16
CA LEU A 75 5.82 4.28 -3.08
C LEU A 75 7.20 4.86 -3.45
N SER A 76 8.10 4.06 -4.04
CA SER A 76 9.45 4.49 -4.43
C SER A 76 9.38 5.60 -5.46
N LYS A 77 8.61 5.40 -6.54
CA LYS A 77 8.39 6.40 -7.60
C LYS A 77 7.83 7.68 -7.00
N LYS A 78 6.83 7.56 -6.11
CA LYS A 78 6.23 8.74 -5.49
C LYS A 78 7.23 9.49 -4.62
N PHE A 79 8.00 8.76 -3.81
CA PHE A 79 9.02 9.33 -2.95
C PHE A 79 10.11 10.05 -3.75
N GLU A 80 10.53 9.48 -4.89
CA GLU A 80 11.51 10.08 -5.80
C GLU A 80 11.07 11.46 -6.32
N THR A 81 9.77 11.65 -6.56
CA THR A 81 9.21 12.95 -7.01
C THR A 81 9.22 14.06 -5.95
N LEU A 82 9.50 13.72 -4.69
CA LEU A 82 9.54 14.70 -3.61
C LEU A 82 10.81 15.56 -3.69
N THR A 83 10.66 16.84 -3.35
CA THR A 83 11.79 17.74 -3.13
C THR A 83 12.68 17.24 -1.99
N TYR A 84 13.98 17.50 -2.07
CA TYR A 84 14.97 17.09 -1.07
C TYR A 84 14.52 17.38 0.39
N TYR A 85 14.07 18.60 0.68
CA TYR A 85 13.61 18.97 2.02
C TYR A 85 12.39 18.18 2.52
N LYS A 86 11.51 17.72 1.62
CA LYS A 86 10.37 16.87 2.00
C LYS A 86 10.82 15.46 2.33
N LYS A 87 11.80 14.94 1.58
CA LYS A 87 12.43 13.64 1.87
C LYS A 87 13.10 13.66 3.24
N ILE A 88 13.85 14.72 3.53
CA ILE A 88 14.46 14.94 4.85
C ILE A 88 13.39 15.04 5.95
N ALA A 89 12.35 15.86 5.78
CA ALA A 89 11.33 16.03 6.81
C ALA A 89 10.67 14.70 7.22
N ILE A 90 10.44 13.81 6.25
CA ILE A 90 9.91 12.46 6.50
C ILE A 90 10.96 11.59 7.20
N TRP A 91 12.20 11.59 6.69
CA TRP A 91 13.30 10.78 7.20
C TRP A 91 13.71 11.13 8.63
N LEU A 92 13.71 12.41 9.00
CA LEU A 92 14.02 12.87 10.36
C LEU A 92 13.03 12.37 11.43
N LYS A 93 11.93 11.72 11.02
CA LYS A 93 10.96 11.08 11.91
C LYS A 93 11.11 9.56 11.98
N THR A 94 12.03 8.98 11.21
CA THR A 94 12.41 7.56 11.37
C THR A 94 13.37 7.41 12.55
N LYS A 95 13.65 6.16 12.92
CA LYS A 95 14.60 5.88 14.01
C LYS A 95 16.00 6.36 13.65
N GLU A 96 16.39 6.16 12.40
CA GLU A 96 17.68 6.53 11.81
C GLU A 96 17.84 8.04 11.80
N GLY A 97 16.82 8.78 11.33
CA GLY A 97 16.86 10.23 11.31
C GLY A 97 16.87 10.87 12.69
N VAL A 98 16.13 10.29 13.64
CA VAL A 98 16.17 10.73 15.05
C VAL A 98 17.54 10.43 15.68
N ALA A 99 18.11 9.25 15.45
CA ALA A 99 19.44 8.91 15.94
C ALA A 99 20.51 9.87 15.40
N TRP A 100 20.47 10.17 14.09
CA TRP A 100 21.36 11.13 13.47
C TRP A 100 21.24 12.54 14.08
N LEU A 101 20.02 13.02 14.33
CA LEU A 101 19.80 14.31 14.99
C LEU A 101 20.40 14.34 16.41
N TYR A 102 20.31 13.25 17.16
CA TYR A 102 20.90 13.17 18.49
C TYR A 102 22.44 13.19 18.45
N GLU A 103 23.05 12.51 17.48
CA GLU A 103 24.51 12.51 17.29
C GLU A 103 25.04 13.89 16.88
N LYS A 104 24.24 14.67 16.14
CA LYS A 104 24.60 15.98 15.60
C LYS A 104 24.11 17.18 16.39
N LYS A 105 23.55 16.96 17.58
CA LYS A 105 22.87 17.98 18.38
C LYS A 105 23.72 19.21 18.73
N ASP A 106 25.04 19.04 18.84
CA ASP A 106 25.99 20.09 19.22
C ASP A 106 26.82 20.61 18.03
N GLU A 107 26.52 20.16 16.80
CA GLU A 107 27.21 20.58 15.58
C GLU A 107 26.30 21.44 14.69
N SER A 108 26.86 22.48 14.05
CA SER A 108 26.15 23.16 12.96
C SER A 108 26.16 22.26 11.73
N CYS A 109 25.10 21.51 11.51
CA CYS A 109 24.94 20.70 10.29
C CYS A 109 24.20 21.49 9.21
N SER A 110 24.73 21.46 7.99
CA SER A 110 23.95 21.90 6.83
C SER A 110 22.84 20.87 6.56
N LEU A 111 21.71 21.33 6.04
CA LEU A 111 20.66 20.44 5.55
C LEU A 111 21.14 19.59 4.37
N ASP A 112 22.16 20.05 3.64
CA ASP A 112 22.73 19.35 2.50
C ASP A 112 23.57 18.12 2.90
N ASP A 113 23.96 18.02 4.17
CA ASP A 113 24.77 16.93 4.71
C ASP A 113 23.91 15.78 5.28
N VAL A 114 22.58 15.89 5.20
CA VAL A 114 21.66 14.91 5.80
C VAL A 114 21.65 13.62 4.97
N PRO A 115 22.07 12.47 5.54
CA PRO A 115 22.16 11.21 4.83
C PRO A 115 20.80 10.52 4.79
N PHE A 116 19.87 11.05 3.98
CA PHE A 116 18.54 10.48 3.87
C PHE A 116 18.53 9.19 3.03
N SER A 117 17.71 8.22 3.43
CA SER A 117 17.48 6.97 2.70
C SER A 117 15.98 6.65 2.63
N PHE A 118 15.48 6.31 1.43
CA PHE A 118 14.10 5.85 1.28
C PHE A 118 13.84 4.53 2.00
N ASN A 119 14.86 3.65 2.11
CA ASN A 119 14.70 2.38 2.80
C ASN A 119 14.30 2.55 4.27
N ASP A 120 14.67 3.66 4.88
CA ASP A 120 14.39 3.98 6.27
C ASP A 120 12.95 4.48 6.43
N CYS A 121 12.39 5.06 5.36
CA CYS A 121 11.03 5.60 5.33
C CYS A 121 9.99 4.61 4.80
N LYS A 122 10.41 3.68 3.92
CA LYS A 122 9.49 2.85 3.10
C LYS A 122 8.60 1.97 3.97
N ASP A 123 9.14 1.41 5.05
CA ASP A 123 8.41 0.45 5.89
C ASP A 123 7.31 1.15 6.69
N GLU A 124 7.55 2.38 7.14
CA GLU A 124 6.55 3.17 7.85
C GLU A 124 5.42 3.60 6.90
N LEU A 125 5.76 4.12 5.72
CA LEU A 125 4.79 4.49 4.69
C LEU A 125 3.97 3.28 4.24
N TYR A 126 4.63 2.15 4.03
CA TYR A 126 3.97 0.89 3.66
C TYR A 126 3.05 0.39 4.78
N THR A 127 3.47 0.46 6.05
CA THR A 127 2.62 0.09 7.20
C THR A 127 1.36 0.96 7.27
N MET A 128 1.45 2.25 6.92
CA MET A 128 0.25 3.11 6.85
C MET A 128 -0.71 2.64 5.76
N ILE A 129 -0.20 2.28 4.58
CA ILE A 129 -1.01 1.71 3.50
C ILE A 129 -1.65 0.39 3.96
N GLU A 130 -0.90 -0.51 4.59
CA GLU A 130 -1.41 -1.78 5.13
C GLU A 130 -2.56 -1.57 6.12
N LYS A 131 -2.44 -0.58 7.02
CA LYS A 131 -3.49 -0.25 7.99
C LYS A 131 -4.77 0.28 7.33
N ILE A 132 -4.63 1.07 6.27
CA ILE A 132 -5.78 1.54 5.50
C ILE A 132 -6.40 0.36 4.74
N ALA A 133 -5.59 -0.44 4.07
CA ALA A 133 -6.03 -1.60 3.30
C ALA A 133 -6.73 -2.64 4.17
N SER A 134 -6.29 -2.86 5.41
CA SER A 134 -6.92 -3.84 6.32
C SER A 134 -8.31 -3.46 6.81
N THR A 135 -8.70 -2.19 6.66
CA THR A 135 -10.01 -1.67 7.09
C THR A 135 -10.81 -1.10 5.91
N TYR A 136 -10.24 -1.11 4.71
CA TYR A 136 -10.90 -0.61 3.51
C TYR A 136 -12.04 -1.54 3.11
N TYR A 137 -13.21 -0.94 2.87
CA TYR A 137 -14.40 -1.66 2.46
C TYR A 137 -14.84 -1.17 1.07
N SER A 138 -15.00 -2.11 0.15
CA SER A 138 -15.78 -1.92 -1.07
C SER A 138 -16.72 -3.12 -1.24
N ASP A 139 -17.83 -2.93 -1.94
CA ASP A 139 -18.74 -4.02 -2.26
C ASP A 139 -18.02 -5.13 -3.03
N THR A 140 -17.10 -4.80 -3.93
CA THR A 140 -16.29 -5.74 -4.71
C THR A 140 -15.40 -6.58 -3.81
N ILE A 141 -14.67 -5.95 -2.86
CA ILE A 141 -13.83 -6.66 -1.89
C ILE A 141 -14.67 -7.53 -0.97
N TYR A 142 -15.78 -7.00 -0.46
CA TYR A 142 -16.70 -7.77 0.40
C TYR A 142 -17.23 -9.01 -0.32
N ARG A 143 -17.66 -8.84 -1.57
CA ARG A 143 -18.10 -9.93 -2.44
C ARG A 143 -16.99 -10.94 -2.67
N PHE A 144 -15.79 -10.51 -3.05
CA PHE A 144 -14.65 -11.39 -3.25
C PHE A 144 -14.33 -12.21 -1.98
N LEU A 145 -14.25 -11.56 -0.82
CA LEU A 145 -13.90 -12.21 0.45
C LEU A 145 -15.00 -13.12 0.98
N ASN A 146 -16.27 -12.91 0.62
CA ASN A 146 -17.42 -13.66 1.18
C ASN A 146 -18.14 -14.59 0.20
N LEU A 147 -17.99 -14.46 -1.13
CA LEU A 147 -18.77 -15.22 -2.13
C LEU A 147 -18.20 -16.59 -2.55
N GLU A 148 -17.04 -17.05 -2.07
CA GLU A 148 -16.46 -18.32 -2.53
C GLU A 148 -16.09 -19.35 -1.45
N SER A 149 -16.61 -19.25 -0.23
CA SER A 149 -16.58 -20.42 0.68
C SER A 149 -17.60 -21.50 0.31
N ARG A 150 -18.59 -21.23 -0.58
CA ARG A 150 -19.64 -22.21 -0.97
C ARG A 150 -20.19 -22.22 -2.40
N ALA A 151 -20.00 -21.21 -3.27
CA ALA A 151 -20.82 -21.10 -4.49
C ALA A 151 -20.11 -21.36 -5.85
N PHE A 152 -18.93 -21.97 -5.88
CA PHE A 152 -18.27 -22.38 -7.13
C PHE A 152 -18.03 -23.89 -7.24
N LYS A 153 -18.66 -24.69 -6.37
CA LYS A 153 -18.50 -26.16 -6.39
C LYS A 153 -19.61 -26.94 -7.09
N GLU A 154 -20.76 -26.36 -7.45
CA GLU A 154 -21.93 -27.18 -7.84
C GLU A 154 -22.76 -26.75 -9.06
N ASP A 155 -22.55 -25.59 -9.71
CA ASP A 155 -23.48 -25.15 -10.79
C ASP A 155 -22.89 -25.19 -12.22
N PHE A 156 -21.93 -26.08 -12.48
CA PHE A 156 -21.53 -26.45 -13.86
C PHE A 156 -21.77 -27.93 -14.17
N ASP A 157 -22.63 -28.60 -13.41
CA ASP A 157 -23.13 -29.96 -13.70
C ASP A 157 -24.67 -29.96 -13.66
N GLU A 158 -25.35 -29.35 -14.64
CA GLU A 158 -26.66 -29.85 -15.05
C GLU A 158 -26.78 -29.86 -16.59
N ASP A 159 -26.64 -31.07 -17.12
CA ASP A 159 -27.15 -31.53 -18.40
C ASP A 159 -28.62 -31.10 -18.59
N ASP A 160 -28.87 -30.00 -19.31
CA ASP A 160 -30.18 -29.80 -19.91
C ASP A 160 -30.26 -30.58 -21.22
N LYS A 161 -30.77 -31.80 -21.01
CA LYS A 161 -31.15 -32.81 -22.01
C LYS A 161 -32.16 -32.26 -23.02
N ASP A 162 -32.02 -32.78 -24.24
CA ASP A 162 -32.93 -32.76 -25.38
C ASP A 162 -34.40 -32.43 -25.08
N ILE A 163 -34.91 -31.34 -25.65
CA ILE A 163 -36.34 -31.17 -25.90
C ILE A 163 -36.61 -31.56 -27.35
N VAL A 164 -37.12 -32.78 -27.52
CA VAL A 164 -37.80 -33.23 -28.75
C VAL A 164 -39.20 -32.61 -28.77
N TYR A 165 -39.54 -31.91 -29.84
CA TYR A 165 -40.94 -31.60 -30.17
C TYR A 165 -41.40 -32.54 -31.28
N GLU A 166 -42.51 -33.24 -31.01
CA GLU A 166 -43.29 -34.07 -31.94
C GLU A 166 -43.79 -33.31 -33.17
#